data_AF-A0AB35IQF8-F1
#
_entry.id   AF-A0AB35IQF8-F1
#
_cell.length_a   1.000
_cell.length_b   1.000
_cell.length_c   1.000
_cell.angle_alpha   90.00
_cell.angle_beta   90.00
_cell.angle_gamma   90.00
#
_symmetry.space_group_name_H-M   'P 1'
#
loop_
_entity.id
_entity.type
_entity.pdbx_description
1 polymer ?
#
loop_
_entity_poly.entity_id
_entity_poly.type
_entity_poly.pdbx_seq_one_letter_code
_entity_poly.pdbx_strand_id
1 'polypeptide(L)'
;MSYCITLTFYPDIKANQVFKKAQQIAKNKLDNFEKVIDENYPYCPASMYNANYFSIEEYRKKRLYNLEKLWIENIFTKTFLYWKEFNLLAVVGYDINGATTITFQNSTDQNYEYTEWNGTPLFENLVQLAKMAPIENIKYYRDDNDEYCRKTYAYDLIYEQLNIEDIFTNKFMEKHDYFKLSMLNEEKSTQCHQYLKKRLLNELKSFLE
;
A
#
# COMPACT_ATOMS: atom_id res chain seq x y z
N MET A 1 -4.56 0.48 20.62
CA MET A 1 -3.56 -0.01 19.65
C MET A 1 -3.52 1.00 18.52
N SER A 2 -2.33 1.41 18.09
CA SER A 2 -2.18 2.30 16.93
C SER A 2 -2.26 1.48 15.66
N TYR A 3 -3.11 1.89 14.73
CA TYR A 3 -3.21 1.31 13.39
C TYR A 3 -2.75 2.32 12.35
N CYS A 4 -2.15 1.82 11.28
CA CYS A 4 -1.81 2.64 10.13
C CYS A 4 -2.12 1.93 8.81
N ILE A 5 -2.41 2.73 7.78
CA ILE A 5 -2.55 2.26 6.40
C ILE A 5 -1.97 3.28 5.45
N THR A 6 -1.06 2.84 4.58
CA THR A 6 -0.59 3.65 3.46
C THR A 6 -1.49 3.42 2.27
N LEU A 7 -1.99 4.51 1.68
CA LEU A 7 -2.84 4.50 0.50
C LEU A 7 -2.24 5.40 -0.58
N THR A 8 -2.22 4.90 -1.80
CA THR A 8 -1.86 5.68 -2.98
C THR A 8 -3.08 5.93 -3.84
N PHE A 9 -3.39 7.19 -4.13
CA PHE A 9 -4.63 7.64 -4.73
C PHE A 9 -4.51 7.94 -6.23
N TYR A 10 -5.60 7.62 -6.94
CA TYR A 10 -5.85 7.94 -8.34
C TYR A 10 -7.21 8.66 -8.41
N PRO A 11 -7.23 9.99 -8.52
CA PRO A 11 -8.47 10.75 -8.65
C PRO A 11 -9.09 10.57 -10.04
N ASP A 12 -10.34 11.04 -10.18
CA ASP A 12 -11.08 11.11 -11.44
C ASP A 12 -11.27 9.76 -12.16
N ILE A 13 -11.24 8.65 -11.42
CA ILE A 13 -11.49 7.31 -11.93
C ILE A 13 -12.98 7.01 -11.81
N LYS A 14 -13.69 7.00 -12.94
CA LYS A 14 -15.11 6.63 -12.96
C LYS A 14 -15.28 5.14 -12.71
N ALA A 15 -16.46 4.73 -12.21
CA ALA A 15 -16.75 3.34 -11.88
C ALA A 15 -16.48 2.35 -13.03
N ASN A 16 -16.79 2.73 -14.28
CA ASN A 16 -16.53 1.91 -15.47
C ASN A 16 -15.04 1.83 -15.88
N GLN A 17 -14.17 2.63 -15.27
CA GLN A 17 -12.72 2.66 -15.52
C GLN A 17 -11.93 1.95 -14.41
N VAL A 18 -12.52 1.74 -13.23
CA VAL A 18 -11.85 1.16 -12.04
C VAL A 18 -11.11 -0.12 -12.37
N PHE A 19 -11.79 -1.09 -12.97
CA PHE A 19 -11.18 -2.39 -13.25
C PHE A 19 -10.03 -2.28 -14.26
N LYS A 20 -10.19 -1.48 -15.32
CA LYS A 20 -9.14 -1.25 -16.32
C LYS A 20 -7.92 -0.58 -15.69
N LYS A 21 -8.11 0.40 -14.80
CA LYS A 21 -7.01 1.06 -14.09
C LYS A 21 -6.31 0.11 -13.12
N ALA A 22 -7.06 -0.69 -12.37
CA ALA A 22 -6.51 -1.71 -11.47
C ALA A 22 -5.69 -2.76 -12.22
N GLN A 23 -6.16 -3.22 -13.39
CA GLN A 23 -5.41 -4.12 -14.27
C GLN A 23 -4.10 -3.49 -14.74
N GLN A 24 -4.11 -2.22 -15.14
CA GLN A 24 -2.90 -1.50 -15.55
C GLN A 24 -1.87 -1.44 -14.39
N ILE A 25 -2.32 -1.09 -13.18
CA ILE A 25 -1.47 -1.02 -11.98
C ILE A 25 -0.85 -2.40 -11.67
N ALA A 26 -1.68 -3.44 -11.62
CA ALA A 26 -1.23 -4.80 -11.35
C ALA A 26 -0.28 -5.33 -12.44
N LYS A 27 -0.54 -5.00 -13.71
CA LYS A 27 0.33 -5.36 -14.83
C LYS A 27 1.69 -4.66 -14.76
N ASN A 28 1.74 -3.37 -14.46
CA ASN A 28 2.99 -2.63 -14.32
C ASN A 28 3.91 -3.25 -13.25
N LYS A 29 3.33 -3.73 -12.14
CA LYS A 29 4.08 -4.45 -11.11
C LYS A 29 4.64 -5.77 -11.64
N LEU A 30 3.85 -6.51 -12.40
CA LEU A 30 4.23 -7.79 -12.99
C LEU A 30 5.28 -7.67 -14.10
N ASP A 31 5.21 -6.61 -14.90
CA ASP A 31 6.19 -6.33 -15.97
C ASP A 31 7.57 -6.01 -15.38
N ASN A 32 7.62 -5.52 -14.13
CA ASN A 32 8.84 -5.23 -13.36
C ASN A 32 9.13 -6.29 -12.26
N PHE A 33 8.75 -7.55 -12.47
CA PHE A 33 8.77 -8.57 -11.43
C PHE A 33 10.13 -8.78 -10.75
N GLU A 34 11.25 -8.66 -11.47
CA GLU A 34 12.60 -8.83 -10.91
C GLU A 34 12.87 -7.80 -9.81
N LYS A 35 12.65 -6.51 -10.12
CA LYS A 35 12.77 -5.41 -9.15
C LYS A 35 11.84 -5.61 -7.95
N VAL A 36 10.61 -6.05 -8.20
CA VAL A 36 9.64 -6.33 -7.12
C VAL A 36 10.13 -7.45 -6.21
N ILE A 37 10.64 -8.55 -6.77
CA ILE A 37 11.21 -9.66 -5.98
C ILE A 37 12.40 -9.15 -5.17
N ASP A 38 13.26 -8.33 -5.77
CA ASP A 38 14.47 -7.81 -5.13
C ASP A 38 14.17 -6.90 -3.93
N GLU A 39 13.21 -5.97 -4.08
CA GLU A 39 12.78 -5.06 -3.02
C GLU A 39 12.08 -5.80 -1.87
N ASN A 40 11.39 -6.91 -2.17
CA ASN A 40 10.68 -7.70 -1.17
C ASN A 40 11.53 -8.87 -0.63
N TYR A 41 12.71 -9.10 -1.21
CA TYR A 41 13.54 -10.26 -0.92
C TYR A 41 13.88 -10.44 0.56
N PRO A 42 14.18 -9.41 1.37
CA PRO A 42 14.44 -9.58 2.80
C PRO A 42 13.27 -10.21 3.59
N TYR A 43 12.07 -10.17 3.03
CA TYR A 43 10.85 -10.75 3.60
C TYR A 43 10.44 -12.07 2.95
N CYS A 44 11.23 -12.57 1.99
CA CYS A 44 11.02 -13.88 1.41
C CYS A 44 11.22 -14.96 2.49
N PRO A 45 10.33 -15.95 2.63
CA PRO A 45 10.52 -17.02 3.59
C PRO A 45 11.92 -17.64 3.48
N ALA A 46 12.38 -17.94 2.26
CA ALA A 46 13.67 -18.58 2.01
C ALA A 46 14.89 -17.72 2.41
N SER A 47 14.81 -16.38 2.34
CA SER A 47 15.91 -15.50 2.79
C SER A 47 15.91 -15.32 4.32
N MET A 48 14.73 -15.37 4.96
CA MET A 48 14.60 -15.36 6.41
C MET A 48 15.10 -16.67 7.04
N TYR A 49 15.04 -17.79 6.31
CA TYR A 49 15.65 -19.06 6.71
C TYR A 49 17.17 -19.01 6.45
N ASN A 50 17.88 -18.32 7.35
CA ASN A 50 19.33 -18.15 7.40
C ASN A 50 20.10 -19.45 7.01
N ALA A 51 21.03 -19.35 6.06
CA ALA A 51 21.80 -20.46 5.48
C ALA A 51 22.57 -21.33 6.50
N ASN A 52 22.72 -20.84 7.74
CA ASN A 52 23.40 -21.54 8.83
C ASN A 52 22.55 -22.60 9.55
N TYR A 53 21.25 -22.72 9.26
CA TYR A 53 20.34 -23.62 10.01
C TYR A 53 19.79 -24.82 9.23
N PHE A 54 20.07 -24.94 7.93
CA PHE A 54 19.60 -26.08 7.12
C PHE A 54 20.60 -26.49 6.04
N SER A 55 20.76 -27.80 5.86
CA SER A 55 21.52 -28.37 4.74
C SER A 55 20.78 -28.18 3.40
N ILE A 56 21.52 -28.20 2.28
CA ILE A 56 20.96 -28.21 0.91
C ILE A 56 19.91 -29.33 0.72
N GLU A 57 20.03 -30.44 1.44
CA GLU A 57 19.01 -31.51 1.43
C GLU A 57 17.70 -31.10 2.09
N GLU A 58 17.74 -30.31 3.17
CA GLU A 58 16.54 -29.82 3.85
C GLU A 58 15.83 -28.72 3.05
N TYR A 59 16.58 -27.92 2.29
CA TYR A 59 16.01 -27.01 1.28
C TYR A 59 15.21 -27.79 0.22
N ARG A 60 15.75 -28.92 -0.26
CA ARG A 60 15.10 -29.78 -1.26
C ARG A 60 13.93 -30.61 -0.72
N LYS A 61 13.95 -30.96 0.59
CA LYS A 61 12.92 -31.81 1.24
C LYS A 61 11.75 -31.02 1.84
N LYS A 62 11.84 -29.70 2.05
CA LYS A 62 10.81 -28.91 2.77
C LYS A 62 9.78 -28.23 1.86
N ARG A 63 8.61 -27.94 2.46
CA ARG A 63 7.48 -27.11 2.01
C ARG A 63 7.84 -25.66 1.57
N LEU A 64 9.13 -25.33 1.41
CA LEU A 64 9.61 -24.00 1.06
C LEU A 64 9.08 -23.52 -0.29
N TYR A 65 9.03 -24.40 -1.29
CA TYR A 65 8.44 -24.07 -2.59
C TYR A 65 6.98 -23.59 -2.47
N ASN A 66 6.18 -24.20 -1.60
CA ASN A 66 4.80 -23.78 -1.40
C ASN A 66 4.71 -22.44 -0.65
N LEU A 67 5.63 -22.18 0.28
CA LEU A 67 5.71 -20.89 0.98
C LEU A 67 6.19 -19.78 0.03
N GLU A 68 7.18 -20.06 -0.81
CA GLU A 68 7.66 -19.16 -1.88
C GLU A 68 6.54 -18.85 -2.87
N LYS A 69 5.76 -19.86 -3.27
CA LYS A 69 4.61 -19.69 -4.15
C LYS A 69 3.56 -18.75 -3.56
N LEU A 70 3.16 -19.00 -2.32
CA LEU A 70 2.21 -18.13 -1.60
C LEU A 70 2.77 -16.72 -1.41
N TRP A 71 4.07 -16.60 -1.13
CA TRP A 71 4.73 -15.31 -1.00
C TRP A 71 4.76 -14.55 -2.33
N ILE A 72 5.10 -15.20 -3.45
CA ILE A 72 5.06 -14.62 -4.80
C ILE A 72 3.63 -14.17 -5.12
N GLU A 73 2.64 -15.03 -4.90
CA GLU A 73 1.22 -14.68 -5.10
C GLU A 73 0.82 -13.44 -4.28
N ASN A 74 1.26 -13.36 -3.02
CA ASN A 74 0.97 -12.24 -2.14
C ASN A 74 1.62 -10.93 -2.60
N ILE A 75 2.93 -10.94 -2.92
CA ILE A 75 3.62 -9.70 -3.34
C ILE A 75 3.08 -9.16 -4.67
N PHE A 76 2.57 -10.01 -5.57
CA PHE A 76 1.95 -9.58 -6.84
C PHE A 76 0.44 -9.31 -6.74
N THR A 77 -0.18 -9.60 -5.60
CA THR A 77 -1.57 -9.22 -5.34
C THR A 77 -1.65 -7.77 -4.85
N LYS A 78 -2.52 -6.97 -5.45
CA LYS A 78 -2.82 -5.60 -5.02
C LYS A 78 -4.23 -5.51 -4.47
N THR A 79 -4.38 -4.79 -3.36
CA THR A 79 -5.67 -4.47 -2.75
C THR A 79 -6.09 -3.07 -3.19
N PHE A 80 -7.33 -2.92 -3.61
CA PHE A 80 -7.92 -1.68 -4.10
C PHE A 80 -9.13 -1.29 -3.26
N LEU A 81 -9.26 0.01 -3.02
CA LEU A 81 -10.37 0.67 -2.34
C LEU A 81 -10.96 1.70 -3.30
N TYR A 82 -12.28 1.77 -3.43
CA TYR A 82 -12.91 2.71 -4.34
C TYR A 82 -14.10 3.44 -3.71
N TRP A 83 -14.00 4.76 -3.67
CA TRP A 83 -15.06 5.68 -3.24
C TRP A 83 -15.78 6.22 -4.48
N LYS A 84 -16.92 5.62 -4.79
CA LYS A 84 -17.69 5.91 -6.00
C LYS A 84 -18.19 7.35 -6.04
N GLU A 85 -18.60 7.86 -4.89
CA GLU A 85 -19.08 9.23 -4.69
C GLU A 85 -18.03 10.30 -5.03
N PHE A 86 -16.74 9.95 -4.91
CA PHE A 86 -15.63 10.85 -5.21
C PHE A 86 -14.90 10.50 -6.52
N ASN A 87 -15.31 9.43 -7.22
CA ASN A 87 -14.55 8.84 -8.33
C ASN A 87 -13.08 8.62 -7.96
N LEU A 88 -12.84 8.12 -6.75
CA LEU A 88 -11.51 8.03 -6.15
C LEU A 88 -11.14 6.57 -5.96
N LEU A 89 -10.09 6.14 -6.67
CA LEU A 89 -9.50 4.82 -6.50
C LEU A 89 -8.23 4.95 -5.65
N ALA A 90 -8.05 4.06 -4.67
CA ALA A 90 -6.78 3.89 -3.98
C ALA A 90 -6.26 2.47 -4.13
N VAL A 91 -4.94 2.35 -4.12
CA VAL A 91 -4.23 1.09 -3.92
C VAL A 91 -3.61 1.09 -2.53
N VAL A 92 -3.71 -0.04 -1.83
CA VAL A 92 -3.03 -0.20 -0.53
C VAL A 92 -1.53 -0.34 -0.76
N GLY A 93 -0.77 0.45 -0.01
CA GLY A 93 0.68 0.61 -0.11
C GLY A 93 1.10 1.70 -1.10
N TYR A 94 2.40 1.83 -1.29
CA TYR A 94 3.01 2.78 -2.22
C TYR A 94 2.88 2.35 -3.69
N ASP A 95 2.62 3.32 -4.58
CA ASP A 95 2.77 3.19 -6.03
C ASP A 95 3.28 4.49 -6.65
N ILE A 96 4.43 4.42 -7.33
CA ILE A 96 5.08 5.61 -7.91
C ILE A 96 4.24 6.33 -8.98
N ASN A 97 3.25 5.64 -9.57
CA ASN A 97 2.40 6.21 -10.61
C ASN A 97 1.12 6.85 -10.05
N GLY A 98 0.91 6.79 -8.73
CA GLY A 98 -0.20 7.45 -8.06
C GLY A 98 -0.02 8.96 -8.00
N ALA A 99 -1.12 9.68 -7.81
CA ALA A 99 -1.10 11.13 -7.69
C ALA A 99 -0.63 11.57 -6.29
N THR A 100 -1.16 10.93 -5.26
CA THR A 100 -0.90 11.28 -3.86
C THR A 100 -0.74 10.00 -3.05
N THR A 101 0.26 9.92 -2.19
CA THR A 101 0.43 8.77 -1.26
C THR A 101 0.43 9.29 0.17
N ILE A 102 -0.51 8.81 0.98
CA ILE A 102 -0.68 9.21 2.38
C ILE A 102 -0.65 7.98 3.27
N THR A 103 -0.03 8.10 4.43
CA THR A 103 -0.15 7.10 5.51
C THR A 103 -1.11 7.61 6.55
N PHE A 104 -2.32 7.04 6.62
CA PHE A 104 -3.27 7.36 7.67
C PHE A 104 -2.95 6.57 8.93
N GLN A 105 -3.01 7.23 10.08
CA GLN A 105 -2.73 6.68 11.41
C GLN A 105 -3.73 7.23 12.43
N ASN A 106 -4.14 6.43 13.43
CA ASN A 106 -5.19 6.81 14.38
C ASN A 106 -4.68 7.18 15.80
N SER A 107 -3.36 7.28 16.02
CA SER A 107 -2.80 7.50 17.38
C SER A 107 -1.42 8.19 17.39
N THR A 108 -1.09 8.96 16.36
CA THR A 108 0.19 9.68 16.22
C THR A 108 -0.06 11.12 15.80
N ASP A 109 0.99 11.93 15.73
CA ASP A 109 0.89 13.29 15.21
C ASP A 109 0.44 13.27 13.73
N GLN A 110 -0.62 14.03 13.45
CA GLN A 110 -1.33 14.10 12.17
C GLN A 110 -1.13 15.46 11.48
N ASN A 111 -0.13 16.21 11.93
CA ASN A 111 0.30 17.50 11.39
C ASN A 111 1.10 17.37 10.08
N TYR A 112 0.45 16.85 9.04
CA TYR A 112 1.07 16.61 7.73
C TYR A 112 1.22 17.94 6.98
N GLU A 113 2.29 18.09 6.19
CA GLU A 113 2.48 19.31 5.42
C GLU A 113 1.38 19.45 4.35
N TYR A 114 0.92 20.68 4.10
CA TYR A 114 -0.17 20.90 3.14
C TYR A 114 0.15 20.38 1.74
N THR A 115 1.43 20.39 1.37
CA THR A 115 1.91 19.90 0.08
C THR A 115 1.79 18.38 -0.08
N GLU A 116 1.69 17.63 1.02
CA GLU A 116 1.51 16.17 0.97
C GLU A 116 0.14 15.78 0.40
N TRP A 117 -0.85 16.66 0.49
CA TRP A 117 -2.22 16.43 0.02
C TRP A 117 -2.42 16.76 -1.47
N ASN A 118 -1.41 17.34 -2.12
CA ASN A 118 -1.51 17.78 -3.52
C ASN A 118 -1.68 16.60 -4.48
N GLY A 119 -2.35 16.83 -5.61
CA GLY A 119 -2.55 15.86 -6.67
C GLY A 119 -3.89 15.12 -6.59
N THR A 120 -4.65 15.29 -5.51
CA THR A 120 -6.00 14.74 -5.36
C THR A 120 -6.99 15.89 -5.07
N PRO A 121 -7.86 16.28 -6.02
CA PRO A 121 -8.72 17.45 -5.88
C PRO A 121 -9.61 17.45 -4.64
N LEU A 122 -10.10 16.28 -4.21
CA LEU A 122 -10.87 16.14 -2.97
C LEU A 122 -10.05 16.63 -1.76
N PHE A 123 -8.78 16.23 -1.66
CA PHE A 123 -7.92 16.56 -0.53
C PHE A 123 -7.54 18.03 -0.55
N GLU A 124 -7.19 18.57 -1.72
CA GLU A 124 -6.88 19.99 -1.88
C GLU A 124 -8.05 20.87 -1.43
N ASN A 125 -9.29 20.51 -1.81
CA ASN A 125 -10.48 21.23 -1.36
C ASN A 125 -10.68 21.17 0.15
N LEU A 126 -10.54 19.99 0.77
CA LEU A 126 -10.67 19.82 2.22
C LEU A 126 -9.57 20.56 2.99
N VAL A 127 -8.34 20.59 2.46
CA VAL A 127 -7.24 21.39 3.00
C VAL A 127 -7.55 22.89 2.93
N GLN A 128 -8.13 23.39 1.84
CA GLN A 128 -8.53 24.80 1.76
C GLN A 128 -9.63 25.13 2.77
N LEU A 129 -10.60 24.22 2.96
CA LEU A 129 -11.63 24.38 3.99
C LEU A 129 -11.00 24.45 5.40
N ALA A 130 -10.05 23.58 5.71
CA ALA A 130 -9.33 23.62 6.99
C ALA A 130 -8.54 24.93 7.19
N LYS A 131 -7.91 25.45 6.13
CA LYS A 131 -7.18 26.74 6.17
C LYS A 131 -8.09 27.93 6.42
N MET A 132 -9.33 27.88 5.94
CA MET A 132 -10.31 28.96 6.08
C MET A 132 -11.24 28.81 7.28
N ALA A 133 -11.26 27.64 7.93
CA ALA A 133 -12.17 27.38 9.03
C ALA A 133 -11.93 28.33 10.22
N PRO A 134 -12.99 28.85 10.86
CA PRO A 134 -12.86 29.57 12.12
C PRO A 134 -12.19 28.68 13.18
N ILE A 135 -11.32 29.26 14.02
CA ILE A 135 -10.60 28.51 15.06
C ILE A 135 -11.56 27.81 16.03
N GLU A 136 -12.77 28.34 16.18
CA GLU A 136 -13.84 27.78 16.98
C GLU A 136 -14.28 26.38 16.53
N ASN A 137 -14.17 26.08 15.24
CA ASN A 137 -14.50 24.77 14.67
C ASN A 137 -13.35 23.77 14.82
N ILE A 138 -12.16 24.26 15.20
CA ILE A 138 -10.91 23.50 15.32
C ILE A 138 -10.57 23.21 16.81
N LYS A 139 -11.42 23.64 17.76
CA LYS A 139 -11.19 23.67 19.22
C LYS A 139 -10.81 22.34 19.90
N TYR A 140 -10.91 21.21 19.20
CA TYR A 140 -10.52 19.89 19.74
C TYR A 140 -9.01 19.65 19.71
N TYR A 141 -8.26 20.42 18.92
CA TYR A 141 -6.80 20.39 18.87
C TYR A 141 -6.30 21.62 19.65
N ARG A 142 -6.09 21.49 20.96
CA ARG A 142 -5.55 22.58 21.78
C ARG A 142 -4.03 22.56 21.71
N ASP A 143 -3.48 23.19 20.70
CA ASP A 143 -2.08 23.60 20.62
C ASP A 143 -2.01 25.13 20.55
N ASP A 144 -0.91 25.72 21.00
CA ASP A 144 -0.69 27.16 20.93
C ASP A 144 -0.38 27.63 19.48
N ASN A 145 -0.13 26.69 18.56
CA ASN A 145 0.13 26.94 17.16
C ASN A 145 -1.12 26.75 16.28
N ASP A 146 -1.71 27.86 15.84
CA ASP A 146 -2.85 27.87 14.92
C ASP A 146 -2.62 27.06 13.63
N GLU A 147 -1.40 27.05 13.08
CA GLU A 147 -1.08 26.31 11.86
C GLU A 147 -1.10 24.81 12.10
N TYR A 148 -0.55 24.37 13.23
CA TYR A 148 -0.58 22.98 13.66
C TYR A 148 -2.02 22.47 13.77
N CYS A 149 -2.87 23.22 14.47
CA CYS A 149 -4.28 22.90 14.64
C CYS A 149 -5.02 22.76 13.30
N ARG A 150 -4.70 23.61 12.32
CA ARG A 150 -5.30 23.56 10.97
C ARG A 150 -4.82 22.37 10.15
N LYS A 151 -3.54 22.01 10.23
CA LYS A 151 -2.98 20.83 9.54
C LYS A 151 -3.60 19.55 10.08
N THR A 152 -3.68 19.41 11.41
CA THR A 152 -4.35 18.28 12.06
C THR A 152 -5.84 18.23 11.70
N TYR A 153 -6.53 19.38 11.67
CA TYR A 153 -7.93 19.43 11.24
C TYR A 153 -8.12 19.03 9.76
N ALA A 154 -7.19 19.41 8.88
CA ALA A 154 -7.23 18.98 7.48
C ALA A 154 -7.11 17.46 7.36
N TYR A 155 -6.22 16.85 8.14
CA TYR A 155 -6.10 15.40 8.22
C TYR A 155 -7.44 14.77 8.65
N ASP A 156 -8.07 15.26 9.72
CA ASP A 156 -9.31 14.68 10.23
C ASP A 156 -10.48 14.84 9.27
N LEU A 157 -10.60 15.99 8.60
CA LEU A 157 -11.59 16.17 7.53
C LEU A 157 -11.45 15.09 6.44
N ILE A 158 -10.23 14.80 6.00
CA ILE A 158 -9.98 13.77 4.98
C ILE A 158 -10.22 12.37 5.53
N TYR A 159 -9.76 12.10 6.76
CA TYR A 159 -9.91 10.82 7.44
C TYR A 159 -11.38 10.45 7.62
N GLU A 160 -12.20 11.40 8.06
CA GLU A 160 -13.64 11.26 8.23
C GLU A 160 -14.34 11.17 6.87
N GLN A 161 -14.01 12.03 5.91
CA GLN A 161 -14.65 12.04 4.58
C GLN A 161 -14.48 10.71 3.85
N LEU A 162 -13.34 10.04 4.02
CA LEU A 162 -13.03 8.73 3.44
C LEU A 162 -13.46 7.55 4.33
N ASN A 163 -13.97 7.79 5.54
CA ASN A 163 -14.27 6.76 6.53
C ASN A 163 -13.08 5.80 6.77
N ILE A 164 -11.86 6.32 6.94
CA ILE A 164 -10.66 5.48 7.06
C ILE A 164 -10.74 4.52 8.26
N GLU A 165 -11.39 4.91 9.36
CA GLU A 165 -11.62 4.04 10.53
C GLU A 165 -12.36 2.74 10.17
N ASP A 166 -13.27 2.79 9.18
CA ASP A 166 -14.01 1.61 8.74
C ASP A 166 -13.09 0.57 8.08
N ILE A 167 -11.92 0.97 7.58
CA ILE A 167 -10.92 0.04 7.04
C ILE A 167 -10.32 -0.81 8.17
N PHE A 168 -10.01 -0.21 9.31
CA PHE A 168 -9.41 -0.92 10.45
C PHE A 168 -10.41 -1.81 11.19
N THR A 169 -11.70 -1.51 11.09
CA THR A 169 -12.79 -2.29 11.69
C THR A 169 -13.45 -3.28 10.71
N ASN A 170 -12.91 -3.43 9.49
CA ASN A 170 -13.45 -4.25 8.39
C ASN A 170 -14.87 -3.87 7.93
N LYS A 171 -15.39 -2.70 8.34
CA LYS A 171 -16.70 -2.17 7.93
C LYS A 171 -16.66 -1.48 6.58
N PHE A 172 -15.47 -1.17 6.05
CA PHE A 172 -15.32 -0.49 4.77
C PHE A 172 -16.03 -1.22 3.63
N MET A 173 -15.94 -2.55 3.63
CA MET A 173 -16.55 -3.44 2.63
C MET A 173 -18.08 -3.42 2.65
N GLU A 174 -18.70 -2.89 3.71
CA GLU A 174 -20.16 -2.75 3.80
C GLU A 174 -20.68 -1.53 3.03
N LYS A 175 -19.80 -0.54 2.78
CA LYS A 175 -20.17 0.78 2.25
C LYS A 175 -19.50 1.13 0.93
N HIS A 176 -18.30 0.59 0.69
CA HIS A 176 -17.45 0.97 -0.43
C HIS A 176 -16.92 -0.26 -1.18
N ASP A 177 -16.53 -0.06 -2.43
CA ASP A 177 -16.01 -1.13 -3.27
C ASP A 177 -14.59 -1.51 -2.82
N TYR A 178 -14.41 -2.80 -2.54
CA TYR A 178 -13.14 -3.41 -2.12
C TYR A 178 -12.87 -4.63 -2.97
N PHE A 179 -11.65 -4.74 -3.51
CA PHE A 179 -11.25 -5.95 -4.22
C PHE A 179 -9.73 -6.15 -4.22
N LYS A 180 -9.33 -7.40 -4.41
CA LYS A 180 -7.94 -7.78 -4.64
C LYS A 180 -7.78 -8.24 -6.08
N LEU A 181 -6.68 -7.84 -6.72
CA LEU A 181 -6.35 -8.25 -8.07
C LEU A 181 -4.91 -8.74 -8.14
N SER A 182 -4.73 -9.90 -8.76
CA SER A 182 -3.44 -10.43 -9.17
C SER A 182 -3.50 -10.71 -10.67
N MET A 183 -2.48 -10.24 -11.39
CA MET A 183 -2.29 -10.54 -12.82
C MET A 183 -1.32 -11.72 -13.02
N LEU A 184 -0.89 -12.37 -11.94
CA LEU A 184 0.04 -13.49 -11.97
C LEU A 184 -0.66 -14.72 -12.58
N ASN A 185 -0.19 -15.14 -13.76
CA ASN A 185 -0.58 -16.42 -14.36
C ASN A 185 0.49 -17.50 -14.07
N GLU A 186 0.24 -18.73 -14.49
CA GLU A 186 1.14 -19.87 -14.23
C GLU A 186 2.52 -19.69 -14.87
N GLU A 187 2.58 -19.18 -16.10
CA GLU A 187 3.83 -18.89 -16.80
C GLU A 187 4.67 -17.87 -16.03
N LYS A 188 4.06 -16.75 -15.65
CA LYS A 188 4.75 -15.67 -14.95
C LYS A 188 5.13 -16.07 -13.53
N SER A 189 4.28 -16.85 -12.86
CA SER A 189 4.63 -17.47 -11.57
C SER A 189 5.89 -18.33 -11.69
N THR A 190 5.99 -19.14 -12.75
CA THR A 190 7.18 -19.95 -13.02
C THR A 190 8.43 -19.09 -13.22
N GLN A 191 8.33 -18.01 -14.00
CA GLN A 191 9.43 -17.05 -14.19
C GLN A 191 9.88 -16.42 -12.88
N CYS A 192 8.94 -15.97 -12.03
CA CYS A 192 9.23 -15.41 -10.71
C CYS A 192 9.98 -16.40 -9.82
N HIS A 193 9.55 -17.68 -9.79
CA HIS A 193 10.23 -18.71 -9.01
C HIS A 193 11.64 -19.00 -9.53
N GLN A 194 11.83 -19.07 -10.86
CA GLN A 194 13.15 -19.28 -11.45
C GLN A 194 14.12 -18.14 -11.10
N TYR A 195 13.65 -16.90 -11.17
CA TYR A 195 14.42 -15.73 -10.78
C TYR A 195 14.79 -15.75 -9.29
N LEU A 196 13.82 -16.01 -8.41
CA LEU A 196 14.05 -16.10 -6.96
C LEU A 196 15.10 -17.17 -6.62
N LYS A 197 15.02 -18.35 -7.23
CA LYS A 197 16.01 -19.44 -7.05
C LYS A 197 17.41 -19.00 -7.46
N LYS A 198 17.54 -18.30 -8.59
CA LYS A 198 18.83 -17.78 -9.06
C LYS A 198 19.41 -16.77 -8.06
N ARG A 199 18.58 -15.87 -7.52
CA ARG A 199 18.98 -14.89 -6.50
C ARG A 199 19.46 -15.56 -5.21
N LEU A 200 18.71 -16.53 -4.68
CA LEU A 200 19.07 -17.31 -3.49
C LEU A 200 20.43 -18.02 -3.68
N LEU A 201 20.65 -18.66 -4.84
CA LEU A 201 21.92 -19.35 -5.12
C LEU A 201 23.12 -18.40 -5.22
N ASN A 202 22.92 -17.19 -5.76
CA ASN A 202 23.98 -16.19 -5.84
C ASN A 202 24.39 -15.69 -4.45
N GLU A 203 23.42 -15.45 -3.57
CA GLU A 203 23.69 -15.03 -2.19
C GLU A 203 24.42 -16.14 -1.42
N LEU A 204 23.98 -17.40 -1.54
CA LEU A 204 24.66 -18.54 -0.93
C LEU A 204 26.12 -18.68 -1.38
N LYS A 205 26.41 -18.43 -2.67
CA LYS A 205 27.79 -18.44 -3.18
C LYS A 205 28.64 -17.32 -2.56
N SER A 206 28.10 -16.12 -2.41
CA SER A 206 28.82 -15.00 -1.79
C SER A 206 29.15 -15.20 -0.31
N PHE A 207 28.48 -16.14 0.37
CA PHE A 207 28.82 -16.54 1.74
C PHE A 207 29.93 -17.61 1.83
N LEU A 208 30.25 -18.28 0.72
CA LEU A 208 31.24 -19.35 0.65
C LEU A 208 32.60 -18.90 0.09
N GLU A 209 32.67 -17.68 -0.46
CA GLU A 209 33.87 -16.99 -0.91
C GLU A 209 34.39 -16.01 0.16
#